data_AF-A0A5B6UQH5-F1
#
_entry.id   AF-A0A5B6UQH5-F1
#
_cell.length_a   1.000
_cell.length_b   1.000
_cell.length_c   1.000
_cell.angle_alpha   90.00
_cell.angle_beta   90.00
_cell.angle_gamma   90.00
#
_symmetry.space_group_name_H-M   'P 1'
#
loop_
_entity.id
_entity.type
_entity.pdbx_description
1 polymer ?
#
loop_
_entity_poly.entity_id
_entity_poly.type
_entity_poly.pdbx_seq_one_letter_code
_entity_poly.pdbx_strand_id
1 'polypeptide(L)'
;MEVVASAPGKVLMTGGYLILERPNAGIVLSTNARFYAIVKPIHEDVKPESWAWSWTDVKLTSPQLARESMYKLSRKHLTLHESRNPFVENAIQYTVAAAHATFDKNKKEALDKLLLQGLDITILGCNDFYSYRNQVF
;
A
#
# COMPACT_ATOMS: atom_id res chain seq x y z
N MET A 1 -6.49 -10.96 12.27
CA MET A 1 -7.50 -10.33 11.40
C MET A 1 -6.82 -9.95 10.10
N GLU A 2 -7.37 -10.35 8.96
CA GLU A 2 -6.84 -10.03 7.63
C GLU A 2 -7.75 -9.01 6.95
N VAL A 3 -7.17 -8.00 6.33
CA VAL A 3 -7.90 -6.96 5.60
C VAL A 3 -7.46 -6.96 4.15
N VAL A 4 -8.42 -7.05 3.25
CA VAL A 4 -8.17 -7.01 1.81
C VAL A 4 -8.77 -5.73 1.24
N ALA A 5 -7.93 -4.90 0.62
CA ALA A 5 -8.34 -3.73 -0.14
C ALA A 5 -8.04 -3.95 -1.62
N SER A 6 -8.84 -3.37 -2.51
CA SER A 6 -8.57 -3.42 -3.95
C SER A 6 -8.89 -2.11 -4.66
N ALA A 7 -8.13 -1.81 -5.71
CA ALA A 7 -8.31 -0.63 -6.55
C ALA A 7 -8.32 -1.02 -8.04
N PRO A 8 -9.28 -0.52 -8.84
CA PRO A 8 -9.31 -0.78 -10.28
C PRO A 8 -8.23 0.02 -11.02
N GLY A 9 -7.80 -0.48 -12.17
CA GLY A 9 -7.06 0.30 -13.15
C GLY A 9 -7.92 1.41 -13.76
N LYS A 10 -7.28 2.33 -14.47
CA LYS A 10 -7.95 3.41 -15.21
C LYS A 10 -7.43 3.50 -16.63
N VAL A 11 -8.30 3.81 -17.58
CA VAL A 11 -7.97 3.99 -18.99
C VAL A 11 -8.59 5.30 -19.50
N LEU A 12 -7.77 6.15 -20.13
CA LEU A 12 -8.23 7.34 -20.83
C LEU A 12 -8.78 6.91 -22.19
N MET A 13 -10.10 6.99 -22.37
CA MET A 13 -10.79 6.56 -23.59
C MET A 13 -10.75 7.63 -24.68
N THR A 14 -10.88 8.90 -24.29
CA THR A 14 -10.80 10.04 -25.21
C THR A 14 -10.23 11.27 -24.50
N GLY A 15 -9.78 12.24 -25.28
CA GLY A 15 -9.16 13.48 -24.82
C GLY A 15 -7.64 13.50 -25.02
N GLY A 16 -6.95 12.35 -24.93
CA GLY A 16 -5.51 12.25 -25.19
C GLY A 16 -4.71 13.37 -24.52
N TYR A 17 -3.81 14.00 -25.27
CA TYR A 17 -3.09 15.19 -24.80
C TYR A 17 -3.91 16.48 -24.86
N LEU A 18 -5.05 16.51 -25.56
CA LEU A 18 -5.90 17.70 -25.67
C LEU A 18 -6.43 18.15 -24.30
N ILE A 19 -6.61 17.22 -23.36
CA ILE A 19 -7.05 17.53 -21.98
C ILE A 19 -6.08 18.45 -21.21
N LEU A 20 -4.84 18.60 -21.69
CA LEU A 20 -3.87 19.51 -21.10
C LEU A 20 -4.25 20.98 -21.34
N GLU A 21 -5.07 21.25 -22.36
CA GLU A 21 -5.55 22.58 -22.71
C GLU A 21 -7.05 22.71 -22.43
N ARG A 22 -7.41 23.69 -21.59
CA ARG A 22 -8.83 24.01 -21.34
C ARG A 22 -9.44 24.64 -22.59
N PRO A 23 -10.72 24.36 -22.95
CA PRO A 23 -11.72 23.64 -22.16
C PRO A 23 -11.86 22.14 -22.53
N ASN A 24 -10.86 21.52 -23.15
CA ASN A 24 -11.00 20.16 -23.65
C ASN A 24 -11.19 19.15 -22.50
N ALA A 25 -12.24 18.34 -22.60
CA ALA A 25 -12.52 17.26 -21.65
C ALA A 25 -11.99 15.92 -22.17
N GLY A 26 -11.67 15.02 -21.23
CA GLY A 26 -11.40 13.62 -21.52
C GLY A 26 -12.37 12.72 -20.76
N ILE A 27 -12.49 11.47 -21.21
CA ILE A 27 -13.30 10.45 -20.53
C ILE A 27 -12.35 9.37 -20.04
N VAL A 28 -12.42 9.08 -18.74
CA VAL A 28 -11.66 8.01 -18.10
C VAL A 28 -12.62 6.95 -17.60
N LEU A 29 -12.34 5.68 -17.92
CA LEU A 29 -13.09 4.54 -17.44
C LEU A 29 -12.25 3.71 -16.46
N SER A 30 -12.88 3.21 -15.42
CA SER A 30 -12.28 2.20 -14.54
C SER A 30 -12.34 0.83 -15.19
N THR A 31 -11.28 0.04 -15.07
CA THR A 31 -11.25 -1.33 -15.58
C THR A 31 -11.65 -2.34 -14.51
N ASN A 32 -11.98 -3.55 -14.94
CA ASN A 32 -12.15 -4.71 -14.06
C ASN A 32 -10.80 -5.33 -13.63
N ALA A 33 -9.68 -4.96 -14.26
CA ALA A 33 -8.34 -5.33 -13.80
C ALA A 33 -8.01 -4.55 -12.51
N ARG A 34 -7.73 -5.25 -11.41
CA ARG A 34 -7.54 -4.66 -10.08
C ARG A 34 -6.17 -4.97 -9.51
N PHE A 35 -5.67 -4.08 -8.67
CA PHE A 35 -4.67 -4.42 -7.65
C PHE A 35 -5.35 -4.72 -6.34
N TYR A 36 -4.76 -5.64 -5.59
CA TYR A 36 -5.14 -6.02 -4.24
C TYR A 36 -3.96 -5.76 -3.31
N ALA A 37 -4.27 -5.23 -2.13
CA ALA A 37 -3.38 -5.16 -1.00
C ALA A 37 -4.02 -5.94 0.14
N ILE A 38 -3.36 -7.00 0.57
CA ILE A 38 -3.77 -7.84 1.68
C ILE A 38 -2.86 -7.50 2.84
N VAL A 39 -3.45 -7.10 3.97
CA VAL A 39 -2.70 -6.71 5.16
C VAL A 39 -3.16 -7.55 6.34
N LYS A 40 -2.21 -8.15 7.03
CA LYS A 40 -2.44 -8.91 8.27
C LYS A 40 -1.33 -8.64 9.28
N PRO A 41 -1.59 -8.82 10.58
CA PRO A 41 -0.54 -8.68 11.59
C PRO A 41 0.52 -9.77 11.40
N ILE A 42 1.78 -9.44 11.71
CA ILE A 42 2.88 -10.44 11.76
C ILE A 42 2.78 -11.24 13.06
N HIS A 43 2.41 -10.57 14.15
CA HIS A 43 2.31 -11.15 15.49
C HIS A 43 0.85 -11.12 15.96
N GLU A 44 0.33 -12.25 16.43
CA GLU A 44 -1.05 -12.31 16.96
C GLU A 44 -1.16 -11.54 18.28
N ASP A 45 -0.17 -11.70 19.15
CA ASP A 45 -0.11 -11.04 20.46
C ASP A 45 1.03 -10.01 20.52
N VAL A 46 0.71 -8.85 21.11
CA VAL A 46 1.70 -7.82 21.43
C VAL A 46 2.32 -8.17 22.77
N LYS A 47 3.63 -8.48 22.79
CA LYS A 47 4.33 -8.76 24.05
C LYS A 47 4.26 -7.54 24.98
N PRO A 48 4.19 -7.73 26.31
CA PRO A 48 4.18 -6.63 27.28
C PRO A 48 5.42 -5.73 27.22
N GLU A 49 6.46 -6.08 26.47
CA GLU A 49 7.69 -5.30 26.30
C GLU A 49 7.71 -4.53 24.97
N SER A 50 6.78 -4.84 24.06
CA SER A 50 6.71 -4.28 22.72
C SER A 50 6.30 -2.79 22.71
N TRP A 51 5.69 -2.26 23.77
CA TRP A 51 5.37 -0.83 23.86
C TRP A 51 6.61 0.07 23.81
N ALA A 52 7.76 -0.44 24.26
CA ALA A 52 9.05 0.24 24.19
C ALA A 52 9.69 0.17 22.78
N TRP A 53 9.11 -0.62 21.86
CA TRP A 53 9.63 -0.70 20.50
C TRP A 53 9.34 0.60 19.76
N SER A 54 10.43 1.24 19.33
CA SER A 54 10.38 2.44 18.48
C SER A 54 10.07 2.12 17.01
N TRP A 55 10.00 0.83 16.69
CA TRP A 55 9.94 0.30 15.33
C TRP A 55 8.78 -0.66 15.17
N THR A 56 8.18 -0.64 13.99
CA THR A 56 7.18 -1.59 13.50
C THR A 56 7.79 -2.40 12.37
N ASP A 57 7.70 -3.72 12.47
CA ASP A 57 8.11 -4.62 11.40
C ASP A 57 7.15 -4.55 10.23
N VAL A 58 7.68 -4.43 9.01
CA VAL A 58 6.89 -4.45 7.79
C VAL A 58 7.47 -5.48 6.84
N LYS A 59 6.69 -6.51 6.54
CA LYS A 59 6.97 -7.49 5.49
C LYS A 59 6.16 -7.13 4.26
N LEU A 60 6.80 -7.04 3.11
CA LEU A 60 6.15 -6.83 1.82
C LEU A 60 6.46 -7.99 0.88
N THR A 61 5.42 -8.67 0.44
CA THR A 61 5.52 -9.79 -0.49
C THR A 61 4.77 -9.49 -1.78
N SER A 62 5.41 -9.73 -2.91
CA SER A 62 4.84 -9.64 -4.26
C SER A 62 5.07 -10.95 -4.98
N PRO A 63 4.16 -11.95 -4.84
CA PRO A 63 4.32 -13.28 -5.43
C PRO A 63 4.57 -13.26 -6.95
N GLN A 64 3.90 -12.36 -7.66
CA GLN A 64 4.00 -12.23 -9.13
C GLN A 64 5.37 -11.77 -9.62
N LEU A 65 6.13 -11.09 -8.75
CA LEU A 65 7.48 -10.62 -9.06
C LEU A 65 8.55 -11.50 -8.38
N ALA A 66 8.13 -12.56 -7.67
CA ALA A 66 9.00 -13.37 -6.81
C ALA A 66 9.87 -12.51 -5.87
N ARG A 67 9.27 -11.44 -5.31
CA ARG A 67 9.95 -10.48 -4.44
C ARG A 67 9.36 -10.51 -3.04
N GLU A 68 10.25 -10.51 -2.07
CA GLU A 68 9.96 -10.30 -0.67
C GLU A 68 10.95 -9.27 -0.13
N SER A 69 10.48 -8.38 0.73
CA SER A 69 11.31 -7.36 1.35
C SER A 69 10.83 -7.10 2.77
N MET A 70 11.78 -6.89 3.66
CA MET A 70 11.54 -6.55 5.05
C MET A 70 11.99 -5.11 5.27
N TYR A 71 11.20 -4.36 6.04
CA TYR A 71 11.45 -2.98 6.37
C TYR A 71 11.15 -2.72 7.85
N LYS A 72 11.68 -1.60 8.35
CA LYS A 72 11.39 -1.10 9.70
C LYS A 72 10.73 0.28 9.59
N LEU A 73 9.50 0.40 10.10
CA LEU A 73 8.78 1.68 10.18
C LEU A 73 9.03 2.34 11.53
N SER A 74 9.54 3.56 11.55
CA SER A 74 9.66 4.36 12.78
C SER A 74 8.28 4.80 13.23
N ARG A 75 7.86 4.45 14.45
CA ARG A 75 6.55 4.87 14.98
C ARG A 75 6.50 6.36 15.32
N LYS A 76 7.64 6.95 15.69
CA LYS A 76 7.73 8.37 16.06
C LYS A 76 7.79 9.30 14.85
N HIS A 77 8.60 8.95 13.85
CA HIS A 77 8.82 9.80 12.67
C HIS A 77 7.99 9.38 11.47
N LEU A 78 7.32 8.22 11.55
CA LEU A 78 6.55 7.62 10.45
C LEU A 78 7.38 7.42 9.18
N THR A 79 8.69 7.20 9.34
CA THR A 79 9.65 6.95 8.27
C THR A 79 9.94 5.47 8.12
N LEU A 80 10.01 4.99 6.88
CA LEU A 80 10.36 3.61 6.55
C LEU A 80 11.87 3.53 6.29
N HIS A 81 12.55 2.66 7.02
CA HIS A 81 13.97 2.40 6.86
C HIS A 81 14.21 1.15 6.03
N GLU A 82 15.41 1.06 5.44
CA GLU A 82 15.86 -0.07 4.61
C GLU A 82 15.09 -0.22 3.28
N SER A 83 14.28 0.77 2.91
CA SER A 83 13.63 0.81 1.60
C SER A 83 14.59 1.23 0.51
N ARG A 84 14.67 0.41 -0.56
CA ARG A 84 15.33 0.77 -1.82
C ARG A 84 14.34 1.25 -2.88
N ASN A 85 13.04 1.26 -2.56
CA ASN A 85 11.98 1.59 -3.49
C ASN A 85 11.18 2.79 -2.96
N PRO A 86 11.33 3.98 -3.58
CA PRO A 86 10.64 5.19 -3.11
C PRO A 86 9.11 5.06 -3.22
N PHE A 87 8.58 4.24 -4.12
CA PHE A 87 7.14 4.03 -4.24
C PHE A 87 6.57 3.26 -3.06
N VAL A 88 7.25 2.19 -2.63
CA VAL A 88 6.87 1.41 -1.45
C VAL A 88 6.98 2.26 -0.18
N GLU A 89 8.09 2.98 -0.07
CA GLU A 89 8.34 3.90 1.03
C GLU A 89 7.23 4.93 1.16
N ASN A 90 6.98 5.70 0.10
CA ASN A 90 5.95 6.72 0.08
C ASN A 90 4.56 6.13 0.36
N ALA A 91 4.22 4.99 -0.22
CA ALA A 91 2.91 4.36 0.00
C ALA A 91 2.68 4.04 1.48
N ILE A 92 3.65 3.41 2.16
CA ILE A 92 3.51 3.05 3.58
C ILE A 92 3.54 4.30 4.46
N GLN A 93 4.52 5.19 4.27
CA GLN A 93 4.68 6.39 5.08
C GLN A 93 3.44 7.29 4.98
N TYR A 94 2.97 7.60 3.77
CA TYR A 94 1.81 8.46 3.58
C TYR A 94 0.52 7.82 4.06
N THR A 95 0.34 6.49 3.92
CA THR A 95 -0.87 5.82 4.41
C THR A 95 -0.95 5.91 5.94
N VAL A 96 0.15 5.63 6.64
CA VAL A 96 0.20 5.71 8.11
C VAL A 96 0.08 7.16 8.57
N ALA A 97 0.77 8.10 7.92
CA ALA A 97 0.66 9.52 8.23
C ALA A 97 -0.76 10.07 8.02
N ALA A 98 -1.43 9.69 6.93
CA ALA A 98 -2.81 10.07 6.66
C ALA A 98 -3.77 9.49 7.72
N ALA A 99 -3.57 8.24 8.15
CA ALA A 99 -4.34 7.65 9.24
C ALA A 99 -4.14 8.43 10.55
N HIS A 100 -2.90 8.74 10.93
CA HIS A 100 -2.61 9.57 12.10
C HIS A 100 -3.17 10.99 12.00
N ALA A 101 -3.23 11.59 10.82
CA ALA A 101 -3.77 12.93 10.62
C ALA A 101 -5.31 12.94 10.70
N THR A 102 -5.97 11.89 10.23
CA THR A 102 -7.43 11.83 10.07
C THR A 102 -8.15 11.24 11.29
N PHE A 103 -7.48 10.37 12.05
CA PHE A 103 -8.10 9.67 13.18
C PHE A 103 -8.22 10.52 14.45
N ASP A 104 -9.26 10.27 15.23
CA ASP A 104 -9.40 10.78 16.59
C ASP A 104 -8.44 10.09 17.57
N LYS A 105 -8.34 10.58 18.81
CA LYS A 105 -7.39 10.04 19.81
C LYS A 105 -7.56 8.53 20.04
N ASN A 106 -8.79 8.05 20.19
CA ASN A 106 -9.06 6.65 20.47
C ASN A 106 -8.63 5.76 19.29
N LYS A 107 -8.90 6.20 18.05
CA LYS A 107 -8.47 5.48 16.83
C LYS A 107 -6.96 5.52 16.63
N LYS A 108 -6.27 6.59 17.03
CA LYS A 108 -4.80 6.64 17.00
C LYS A 108 -4.19 5.64 17.96
N GLU A 109 -4.71 5.52 19.19
CA GLU A 109 -4.23 4.50 20.14
C GLU A 109 -4.48 3.08 19.64
N ALA A 110 -5.63 2.84 18.99
CA ALA A 110 -5.92 1.56 18.35
C ALA A 110 -4.95 1.28 17.19
N LEU A 111 -4.66 2.29 16.35
CA LEU A 111 -3.67 2.19 15.28
C LEU A 111 -2.27 1.87 15.83
N ASP A 112 -1.84 2.56 16.88
CA ASP A 112 -0.56 2.31 17.53
C ASP A 112 -0.43 0.87 18.04
N LYS A 113 -1.50 0.32 18.63
CA LYS A 113 -1.55 -1.09 19.07
C LYS A 113 -1.46 -2.06 17.88
N LEU A 114 -2.14 -1.76 16.78
CA LEU A 114 -2.07 -2.58 15.56
C LEU A 114 -0.67 -2.53 14.94
N LEU A 115 -0.03 -1.36 14.91
CA LEU A 115 1.33 -1.20 14.40
C LEU A 115 2.36 -1.96 15.25
N LEU A 116 2.10 -2.22 16.54
CA LEU A 116 2.96 -3.07 17.37
C LEU A 116 2.92 -4.55 16.95
N GLN A 117 1.85 -5.00 16.31
CA GLN A 117 1.74 -6.37 15.79
C GLN A 117 2.56 -6.57 14.51
N GLY A 118 3.09 -5.51 13.90
CA GLY A 118 3.74 -5.58 12.60
C GLY A 118 2.74 -5.64 11.44
N LEU A 119 3.22 -5.39 10.23
CA LEU A 119 2.42 -5.39 9.00
C LEU A 119 2.98 -6.42 8.02
N ASP A 120 2.24 -7.50 7.77
CA ASP A 120 2.49 -8.40 6.65
C ASP A 120 1.59 -7.98 5.49
N ILE A 121 2.22 -7.42 4.46
CA ILE A 121 1.57 -6.83 3.29
C ILE A 121 1.85 -7.72 2.09
N THR A 122 0.80 -8.25 1.48
CA THR A 122 0.88 -8.93 0.18
C THR A 122 0.22 -8.09 -0.90
N ILE A 123 0.96 -7.78 -1.96
CA ILE A 123 0.44 -7.06 -3.13
C ILE A 123 0.22 -8.03 -4.29
N LEU A 124 -0.94 -7.93 -4.94
CA LEU A 124 -1.33 -8.77 -6.08
C LEU A 124 -2.00 -7.94 -7.16
N GLY A 125 -1.57 -8.07 -8.42
CA GLY A 125 -2.32 -7.60 -9.59
C GLY A 125 -3.19 -8.70 -10.20
N CYS A 126 -4.35 -8.37 -10.78
CA CYS A 126 -5.05 -9.28 -11.70
C CYS A 126 -4.12 -9.63 -12.88
N ASN A 127 -4.26 -10.83 -13.45
CA ASN A 127 -3.50 -11.24 -14.64
C ASN A 127 -3.70 -10.25 -15.81
N ASP A 128 -4.91 -9.73 -15.97
CA ASP A 128 -5.27 -8.73 -16.99
C ASP A 128 -4.62 -7.35 -16.76
N PHE A 129 -3.93 -7.15 -15.64
CA PHE A 129 -3.20 -5.91 -15.37
C PHE A 129 -1.85 -5.87 -16.10
N TYR A 130 -1.21 -7.02 -16.30
CA TYR A 130 0.08 -7.11 -16.95
C TYR A 130 -0.10 -7.42 -18.43
N SER A 131 0.35 -6.51 -19.29
CA SER A 131 0.48 -6.80 -20.72
C SER A 131 1.50 -7.92 -20.93
N TYR A 132 1.01 -9.13 -21.27
CA TYR A 132 1.85 -10.25 -21.68
C TYR A 132 2.48 -9.93 -23.04
N ARG A 133 3.78 -9.60 -23.06
CA ARG A 133 4.52 -9.36 -24.32
C ARG A 133 4.40 -10.53 -25.30
N ASN A 134 4.25 -11.76 -24.80
CA ASN A 134 4.16 -12.97 -25.64
C ASN A 134 2.80 -13.17 -26.33
N GLN A 135 1.85 -12.24 -26.18
CA GLN A 135 0.55 -12.27 -26.86
C GLN A 135 0.40 -11.16 -27.91
N VAL A 136 1.46 -10.38 -28.15
CA VAL A 136 1.48 -9.36 -29.20
C VAL A 136 2.31 -9.91 -30.36
N PHE A 137 1.63 -10.71 -31.20
CA PHE A 137 1.97 -11.22 -32.53
C PHE A 137 3.42 -11.67 -32.81
#